data_AF-A0A2E4I6F7-F1
#
_entry.id   AF-A0A2E4I6F7-F1
#
_cell.length_a   1.000
_cell.length_b   1.000
_cell.length_c   1.000
_cell.angle_alpha   90.00
_cell.angle_beta   90.00
_cell.angle_gamma   90.00
#
_symmetry.space_group_name_H-M   'P 1'
#
loop_
_entity.id
_entity.type
_entity.pdbx_description
1 polymer ?
#
loop_
_entity_poly.entity_id
_entity_poly.type
_entity_poly.pdbx_seq_one_letter_code
_entity_poly.pdbx_strand_id
1 'polypeptide(L)'
;MSTIPDKPTYPFSLRLVAAINKALPEAKARPARAKHFERVHSLFSTKQMQLMLLSRHNAEAALEGSGPFAELGPLQFRIIYQFADLQLLAQIDLPDQHAWLLTNAIMYAEDISEQADDPDELAPHPNLHPGSRAALNDHPFPE
;
A
#
# COMPACT_ATOMS: atom_id res chain seq x y z
N MET A 1 -11.55 -17.49 17.74
CA MET A 1 -12.78 -16.68 17.57
C MET A 1 -12.47 -15.52 16.64
N SER A 2 -13.37 -15.25 15.69
CA SER A 2 -13.45 -14.11 14.77
C SER A 2 -12.22 -13.77 13.89
N THR A 3 -11.99 -14.57 12.85
CA THR A 3 -11.32 -14.06 11.65
C THR A 3 -12.30 -13.11 10.96
N ILE A 4 -12.12 -11.80 11.15
CA ILE A 4 -12.66 -10.83 10.19
C ILE A 4 -11.53 -10.63 9.19
N PRO A 5 -11.43 -11.46 8.12
CA PRO A 5 -10.49 -11.17 7.04
C PRO A 5 -10.92 -9.81 6.50
N ASP A 6 -9.96 -8.90 6.35
CA ASP A 6 -10.14 -7.54 5.89
C ASP A 6 -11.04 -7.52 4.63
N LYS A 7 -12.36 -7.36 4.84
CA LYS A 7 -13.40 -7.66 3.83
C LYS A 7 -13.36 -6.69 2.64
N PRO A 8 -13.05 -5.38 2.79
CA PRO A 8 -13.07 -4.46 1.65
C PRO A 8 -11.81 -4.54 0.77
N THR A 9 -10.74 -5.16 1.24
CA THR A 9 -9.39 -5.03 0.64
C THR A 9 -9.27 -5.75 -0.69
N TYR A 10 -9.83 -6.96 -0.82
CA TYR A 10 -9.67 -7.74 -2.05
C TYR A 10 -10.42 -7.14 -3.26
N PRO A 11 -11.71 -6.75 -3.15
CA PRO A 11 -12.39 -6.06 -4.25
C PRO A 11 -11.67 -4.77 -4.68
N PHE A 12 -11.21 -3.96 -3.73
CA PHE A 12 -10.46 -2.75 -4.04
C PHE A 12 -9.12 -3.05 -4.73
N SER A 13 -8.40 -4.10 -4.30
CA SER A 13 -7.13 -4.50 -4.92
C SER A 13 -7.26 -4.80 -6.41
N LEU A 14 -8.40 -5.34 -6.86
CA LEU A 14 -8.63 -5.59 -8.29
C LEU A 14 -8.71 -4.30 -9.10
N ARG A 15 -9.42 -3.29 -8.58
CA ARG A 15 -9.52 -1.96 -9.20
C ARG A 15 -8.18 -1.24 -9.20
N LEU A 16 -7.48 -1.27 -8.07
CA LEU A 16 -6.14 -0.68 -7.93
C LEU A 16 -5.15 -1.31 -8.93
N VAL A 17 -5.12 -2.63 -9.04
CA VAL A 17 -4.24 -3.31 -10.00
C VAL A 17 -4.60 -2.98 -11.45
N ALA A 18 -5.89 -2.90 -11.77
CA ALA A 18 -6.33 -2.49 -13.10
C ALA A 18 -5.87 -1.07 -13.44
N ALA A 19 -6.03 -0.12 -12.51
CA ALA A 19 -5.56 1.25 -12.63
C ALA A 19 -4.04 1.32 -12.83
N ILE A 20 -3.27 0.62 -11.98
CA ILE A 20 -1.81 0.57 -12.09
C ILE A 20 -1.39 0.00 -13.44
N ASN A 21 -1.99 -1.10 -13.90
CA ASN A 21 -1.62 -1.71 -15.18
C ASN A 21 -2.06 -0.89 -16.40
N LYS A 22 -3.07 -0.02 -16.27
CA LYS A 22 -3.47 0.92 -17.32
C LYS A 22 -2.43 2.02 -17.48
N ALA A 23 -1.93 2.58 -16.38
CA ALA A 23 -0.91 3.63 -16.38
C ALA A 23 0.52 3.08 -16.60
N LEU A 24 0.81 1.90 -16.05
CA LEU A 24 2.12 1.23 -16.07
C LEU A 24 1.97 -0.22 -16.56
N PRO A 25 1.75 -0.45 -17.87
CA PRO A 25 1.56 -1.81 -18.40
C PRO A 25 2.73 -2.76 -18.10
N GLU A 26 3.95 -2.24 -18.04
CA GLU A 26 5.17 -2.99 -17.73
C GLU A 26 5.22 -3.48 -16.28
N ALA A 27 4.49 -2.83 -15.35
CA ALA A 27 4.43 -3.24 -13.96
C ALA A 27 3.83 -4.64 -13.79
N LYS A 28 2.94 -5.05 -14.71
CA LYS A 28 2.26 -6.35 -14.72
C LYS A 28 1.77 -6.74 -13.31
N ALA A 29 1.19 -5.76 -12.61
CA ALA A 29 0.72 -5.89 -11.25
C ALA A 29 -0.33 -7.00 -11.18
N ARG A 30 -0.31 -7.78 -10.10
CA ARG A 30 -1.22 -8.90 -9.89
C ARG A 30 -1.77 -8.84 -8.48
N PRO A 31 -3.09 -9.01 -8.29
CA PRO A 31 -3.65 -9.11 -6.96
C PRO A 31 -3.21 -10.44 -6.35
N ALA A 32 -2.73 -10.39 -5.11
CA ALA A 32 -2.47 -11.57 -4.30
C ALA A 32 -3.38 -11.52 -3.07
N ARG A 33 -4.07 -12.62 -2.79
CA ARG A 33 -4.91 -12.75 -1.60
C ARG A 33 -4.28 -13.71 -0.61
N ALA A 34 -3.85 -13.19 0.53
CA ALA A 34 -3.52 -14.03 1.67
C ALA A 34 -4.81 -14.53 2.34
N LYS A 35 -4.81 -15.78 2.80
CA LYS A 35 -5.97 -16.37 3.49
C LYS A 35 -6.19 -15.75 4.88
N HIS A 36 -5.10 -15.47 5.60
CA HIS A 36 -5.09 -14.96 6.97
C HIS A 36 -3.91 -13.98 7.18
N PHE A 37 -3.97 -13.16 8.24
CA PHE A 37 -2.94 -12.17 8.56
C PHE A 37 -1.55 -12.78 8.80
N GLU A 38 -1.47 -13.99 9.35
CA GLU A 38 -0.22 -14.76 9.51
C GLU A 38 0.50 -14.94 8.17
N ARG A 39 -0.26 -15.20 7.09
CA ARG A 39 0.30 -15.35 5.75
C ARG A 39 0.70 -14.01 5.16
N VAL A 40 -0.06 -12.94 5.39
CA VAL A 40 0.35 -11.57 5.00
C VAL A 40 1.68 -11.23 5.67
N HIS A 41 1.75 -11.41 6.98
CA HIS A 41 2.93 -11.15 7.79
C HIS A 41 4.13 -11.96 7.31
N SER A 42 4.00 -13.30 7.20
CA SER A 42 5.07 -14.17 6.74
C SER A 42 5.60 -13.78 5.36
N LEU A 43 4.71 -13.50 4.40
CA LEU A 43 5.12 -13.10 3.06
C LEU A 43 5.84 -11.76 3.04
N PHE A 44 5.40 -10.80 3.85
CA PHE A 44 6.00 -9.48 3.90
C PHE A 44 7.31 -9.46 4.70
N SER A 45 7.36 -10.07 5.88
CA SER A 45 8.59 -10.13 6.69
C SER A 45 9.72 -10.90 6.02
N THR A 46 9.39 -11.86 5.15
CA THR A 46 10.36 -12.61 4.33
C THR A 46 10.61 -12.00 2.95
N LYS A 47 10.09 -10.78 2.69
CA LYS A 47 10.25 -10.03 1.42
C LYS A 47 9.76 -10.77 0.17
N GLN A 48 8.87 -11.76 0.32
CA GLN A 48 8.21 -12.44 -0.80
C GLN A 48 7.12 -11.57 -1.45
N MET A 49 6.66 -10.53 -0.76
CA MET A 49 5.79 -9.49 -1.30
C MET A 49 6.40 -8.11 -1.02
N GLN A 50 6.39 -7.24 -2.04
CA GLN A 50 6.89 -5.87 -1.91
C GLN A 50 5.83 -4.87 -1.47
N LEU A 51 4.55 -5.17 -1.76
CA LEU A 51 3.42 -4.31 -1.46
C LEU A 51 2.38 -5.08 -0.66
N MET A 52 1.65 -4.38 0.19
CA MET A 52 0.44 -4.87 0.86
C MET A 52 -0.63 -3.79 0.86
N LEU A 53 -1.89 -4.20 0.81
CA LEU A 53 -3.03 -3.33 0.99
C LEU A 53 -3.74 -3.79 2.26
N LEU A 54 -3.91 -2.90 3.22
CA LEU A 54 -4.58 -3.16 4.50
C LEU A 54 -5.54 -2.02 4.82
N SER A 55 -6.53 -2.26 5.67
CA SER A 55 -7.23 -1.15 6.33
C SER A 55 -6.27 -0.35 7.22
N ARG A 56 -6.54 0.94 7.46
CA ARG A 56 -5.74 1.80 8.35
C ARG A 56 -5.57 1.18 9.73
N HIS A 57 -6.65 0.62 10.29
CA HIS A 57 -6.62 -0.05 11.59
C HIS A 57 -5.69 -1.28 11.57
N ASN A 58 -5.75 -2.10 10.52
CA ASN A 58 -4.88 -3.28 10.41
C ASN A 58 -3.43 -2.89 10.11
N ALA A 59 -3.19 -1.78 9.41
CA ALA A 59 -1.86 -1.24 9.19
C ALA A 59 -1.24 -0.77 10.52
N GLU A 60 -1.98 -0.02 11.34
CA GLU A 60 -1.54 0.37 12.68
C GLU A 60 -1.23 -0.86 13.56
N ALA A 61 -2.14 -1.84 13.59
CA ALA A 61 -1.92 -3.09 14.33
C ALA A 61 -0.69 -3.86 13.82
N ALA A 62 -0.44 -3.86 12.50
CA ALA A 62 0.75 -4.48 11.91
C ALA A 62 2.03 -3.73 12.30
N LEU A 63 2.01 -2.40 12.36
CA LEU A 63 3.16 -1.57 12.73
C LEU A 63 3.54 -1.77 14.20
N GLU A 64 2.55 -1.85 15.08
CA GLU A 64 2.72 -2.02 16.52
C GLU A 64 3.01 -3.48 16.91
N GLY A 65 2.67 -4.44 16.05
CA GLY A 65 2.64 -5.85 16.42
C GLY A 65 1.54 -6.11 17.45
N SER A 66 0.36 -5.52 17.25
CA SER A 66 -0.81 -5.63 18.13
C SER A 66 -1.97 -6.33 17.40
N GLY A 67 -3.07 -6.61 18.11
CA GLY A 67 -4.27 -7.22 17.52
C GLY A 67 -3.96 -8.55 16.80
N PRO A 68 -4.32 -8.69 15.50
CA PRO A 68 -4.03 -9.91 14.72
C PRO A 68 -2.54 -10.23 14.56
N PHE A 69 -1.65 -9.30 14.90
CA PHE A 69 -0.19 -9.42 14.75
C PHE A 69 0.54 -9.63 16.09
N ALA A 70 -0.18 -9.71 17.22
CA ALA A 70 0.42 -9.81 18.57
C ALA A 70 1.43 -10.97 18.73
N GLU A 71 1.11 -12.14 18.19
CA GLU A 71 1.98 -13.34 18.25
C GLU A 71 3.00 -13.40 17.10
N LEU A 72 2.91 -12.49 16.14
CA LEU A 72 3.74 -12.46 14.92
C LEU A 72 4.86 -11.42 15.03
N GLY A 73 4.61 -10.36 15.79
CA GLY A 73 5.49 -9.20 15.94
C GLY A 73 5.17 -8.07 14.95
N PRO A 74 5.83 -6.92 15.12
CA PRO A 74 5.63 -5.74 14.27
C PRO A 74 6.25 -5.91 12.88
N LEU A 75 5.62 -5.28 11.88
CA LEU A 75 6.14 -5.12 10.54
C LEU A 75 6.62 -3.69 10.31
N GLN A 76 7.74 -3.55 9.61
CA GLN A 76 8.21 -2.24 9.15
C GLN A 76 7.84 -2.04 7.68
N PHE A 77 7.19 -0.93 7.38
CA PHE A 77 6.78 -0.57 6.02
C PHE A 77 6.62 0.94 5.89
N ARG A 78 6.55 1.41 4.64
CA ARG A 78 6.21 2.79 4.29
C ARG A 78 4.85 2.86 3.62
N ILE A 79 4.15 3.98 3.76
CA ILE A 79 2.91 4.24 3.01
C ILE A 79 3.27 4.72 1.61
N ILE A 80 2.59 4.20 0.60
CA ILE A 80 2.65 4.67 -0.79
C ILE A 80 1.49 5.62 -1.08
N TYR A 81 0.28 5.22 -0.69
CA TYR A 81 -0.94 6.01 -0.88
C TYR A 81 -2.04 5.57 0.11
N GLN A 82 -3.04 6.42 0.35
CA GLN A 82 -4.20 6.13 1.19
C GLN A 82 -5.50 6.23 0.40
N PHE A 83 -6.46 5.36 0.72
CA PHE A 83 -7.74 5.27 0.03
C PHE A 83 -8.90 5.11 1.00
N ALA A 84 -9.47 6.21 1.50
CA ALA A 84 -10.46 6.17 2.57
C ALA A 84 -9.95 5.24 3.70
N ASP A 85 -10.65 4.18 4.07
CA ASP A 85 -10.20 3.27 5.14
C ASP A 85 -9.00 2.37 4.79
N LEU A 86 -8.45 2.40 3.57
CA LEU A 86 -7.37 1.53 3.12
C LEU A 86 -6.04 2.28 2.96
N GLN A 87 -4.93 1.54 3.05
CA GLN A 87 -3.58 2.06 2.79
C GLN A 87 -2.79 1.06 1.95
N LEU A 88 -2.17 1.55 0.88
CA LEU A 88 -1.16 0.82 0.13
C LEU A 88 0.19 1.04 0.81
N LEU A 89 0.82 -0.05 1.24
CA LEU A 89 2.05 -0.07 2.00
C LEU A 89 3.14 -0.80 1.21
N ALA A 90 4.38 -0.39 1.38
CA ALA A 90 5.55 -0.93 0.71
C ALA A 90 6.63 -1.34 1.70
N GLN A 91 7.48 -2.28 1.27
CA GLN A 91 8.73 -2.58 1.97
C GLN A 91 9.55 -1.30 2.17
N ILE A 92 10.27 -1.23 3.28
CA ILE A 92 11.13 -0.07 3.60
C ILE A 92 12.27 0.12 2.60
N ASP A 93 12.62 -0.92 1.84
CA ASP A 93 13.67 -0.94 0.82
C ASP A 93 13.12 -0.94 -0.62
N LEU A 94 11.83 -0.63 -0.81
CA LEU A 94 11.31 -0.38 -2.15
C LEU A 94 12.06 0.81 -2.78
N PRO A 95 12.54 0.71 -4.03
CA PRO A 95 13.22 1.83 -4.69
C PRO A 95 12.31 3.07 -4.81
N ASP A 96 12.89 4.25 -4.59
CA ASP A 96 12.17 5.52 -4.69
C ASP A 96 11.49 5.72 -6.04
N GLN A 97 12.15 5.31 -7.12
CA GLN A 97 11.58 5.31 -8.48
C GLN A 97 10.27 4.52 -8.56
N HIS A 98 10.22 3.33 -7.95
CA HIS A 98 9.03 2.50 -7.98
C HIS A 98 7.89 3.11 -7.16
N ALA A 99 8.21 3.65 -5.98
CA ALA A 99 7.22 4.35 -5.16
C ALA A 99 6.67 5.60 -5.87
N TRP A 100 7.54 6.37 -6.54
CA TRP A 100 7.16 7.52 -7.36
C TRP A 100 6.21 7.10 -8.49
N LEU A 101 6.57 6.05 -9.26
CA LEU A 101 5.74 5.53 -10.35
C LEU A 101 4.36 5.10 -9.86
N LEU A 102 4.31 4.35 -8.76
CA LEU A 102 3.06 3.88 -8.17
C LEU A 102 2.17 5.05 -7.75
N THR A 103 2.73 6.03 -7.03
CA THR A 103 1.98 7.20 -6.58
C THR A 103 1.48 8.03 -7.77
N ASN A 104 2.31 8.29 -8.78
CA ASN A 104 1.90 9.02 -9.97
C ASN A 104 0.79 8.29 -10.73
N ALA A 105 0.91 6.97 -10.92
CA ALA A 105 -0.14 6.15 -11.53
C ALA A 105 -1.47 6.21 -10.77
N ILE A 106 -1.42 6.28 -9.43
CA ILE A 106 -2.61 6.37 -8.57
C ILE A 106 -3.26 7.77 -8.68
N MET A 107 -2.47 8.84 -8.63
CA MET A 107 -2.97 10.22 -8.70
C MET A 107 -3.80 10.49 -9.97
N TYR A 108 -3.40 9.90 -11.10
CA TYR A 108 -4.08 10.09 -12.38
C TYR A 108 -5.08 8.98 -12.73
N ALA A 109 -5.35 8.05 -11.82
CA ALA A 109 -6.29 6.97 -12.07
C ALA A 109 -7.74 7.38 -11.76
N GLU A 110 -8.47 7.81 -12.80
CA GLU A 110 -9.90 8.16 -12.69
C GLU A 110 -10.77 7.05 -12.07
N ASP A 111 -10.42 5.78 -12.34
CA ASP A 111 -11.20 4.62 -11.90
C ASP A 111 -11.19 4.40 -10.36
N ILE A 112 -10.28 5.07 -9.63
CA ILE A 112 -10.14 4.95 -8.17
C ILE A 112 -10.08 6.31 -7.46
N SER A 113 -10.22 7.43 -8.19
CA SER A 113 -10.05 8.78 -7.67
C SER A 113 -11.03 9.14 -6.55
N GLU A 114 -12.28 8.67 -6.63
CA GLU A 114 -13.30 8.91 -5.60
C GLU A 114 -12.93 8.36 -4.22
N GLN A 115 -12.06 7.36 -4.17
CA GLN A 115 -11.60 6.74 -2.93
C GLN A 115 -10.19 7.17 -2.56
N ALA A 116 -9.47 7.86 -3.45
CA ALA A 116 -8.11 8.32 -3.20
C ALA A 116 -8.14 9.53 -2.26
N ASP A 117 -7.32 9.48 -1.22
CA ASP A 117 -7.13 10.61 -0.32
C ASP A 117 -6.48 11.80 -1.06
N ASP A 118 -6.72 13.01 -0.53
CA ASP A 118 -6.15 14.24 -1.04
C ASP A 118 -4.60 14.21 -0.97
N PRO A 119 -3.90 14.47 -2.09
CA PRO A 119 -2.44 14.55 -2.12
C PRO A 119 -1.82 15.49 -1.09
N ASP A 120 -2.45 16.65 -0.84
CA ASP A 120 -1.95 17.69 0.07
C ASP A 120 -2.07 17.24 1.54
N GLU A 121 -3.09 16.43 1.87
CA GLU A 121 -3.27 15.84 3.19
C GLU A 121 -2.29 14.66 3.43
N LEU A 122 -1.96 13.92 2.37
CA LEU A 122 -1.08 12.76 2.46
C LEU A 122 0.41 13.14 2.48
N ALA A 123 0.83 14.16 1.73
CA ALA A 123 2.23 14.60 1.62
C ALA A 123 2.98 14.79 2.96
N PRO A 124 2.39 15.39 4.03
CA PRO A 124 3.05 15.55 5.31
C PRO A 124 3.13 14.28 6.17
N HIS A 125 2.53 13.15 5.74
CA HIS A 125 2.46 11.96 6.57
C HIS A 125 3.87 11.43 6.93
N PRO A 126 4.18 11.19 8.22
CA PRO A 126 5.54 10.92 8.68
C PRO A 126 6.09 9.58 8.14
N ASN A 127 5.21 8.60 7.94
CA ASN A 127 5.58 7.29 7.39
C ASN A 127 5.39 7.15 5.87
N LEU A 128 5.20 8.27 5.14
CA LEU A 128 5.12 8.25 3.67
C LEU A 128 6.47 7.87 3.06
N HIS A 129 6.46 7.07 2.00
CA HIS A 129 7.65 6.70 1.26
C HIS A 129 8.29 7.94 0.61
N PRO A 130 9.64 8.09 0.61
CA PRO A 130 10.29 9.26 0.00
C PRO A 130 9.94 9.45 -1.48
N GLY A 131 10.04 8.40 -2.30
CA GLY A 131 9.54 8.44 -3.69
C GLY A 131 8.08 8.87 -3.86
N SER A 132 7.17 8.40 -3.01
CA SER A 132 5.76 8.85 -3.01
C SER A 132 5.63 10.32 -2.63
N ARG A 133 6.37 10.77 -1.60
CA ARG A 133 6.42 12.19 -1.21
C ARG A 133 6.93 13.06 -2.35
N ALA A 134 7.93 12.61 -3.10
CA ALA A 134 8.42 13.33 -4.27
C ALA A 134 7.32 13.44 -5.35
N ALA A 135 6.60 12.36 -5.65
CA ALA A 135 5.50 12.38 -6.61
C ALA A 135 4.36 13.33 -6.21
N LEU A 136 3.96 13.34 -4.93
CA LEU A 136 2.89 14.23 -4.45
C LEU A 136 3.27 15.71 -4.48
N ASN A 137 4.55 16.04 -4.35
CA ASN A 137 5.04 17.43 -4.37
C ASN A 137 5.48 17.89 -5.77
N ASP A 138 5.08 17.18 -6.84
CA ASP A 138 5.49 17.43 -8.22
C ASP A 138 7.02 17.50 -8.42
N HIS A 139 7.78 16.79 -7.57
CA HIS A 139 9.22 16.66 -7.75
C HIS A 139 9.54 15.71 -8.92
N PRO A 140 10.65 15.96 -9.63
CA PRO A 140 11.03 15.14 -10.78
C PRO A 140 11.23 13.67 -10.39
N PHE A 141 11.13 12.82 -11.41
CA PHE A 141 11.44 11.41 -11.30
C PHE A 141 12.82 11.19 -10.66
N PRO A 142 12.95 10.41 -9.57
CA PRO A 142 14.24 10.14 -8.95
C PRO A 142 15.20 9.43 -9.93
N GLU A 143 16.47 9.85 -10.00
CA GLU A 143 17.52 9.16 -10.78
C GLU A 143 17.95 7.82 -10.16
#